data_AF-A0A258P8D2-F1
#
_entry.id   AF-A0A258P8D2-F1
#
_cell.length_a   1.000
_cell.length_b   1.000
_cell.length_c   1.000
_cell.angle_alpha   90.00
_cell.angle_beta   90.00
_cell.angle_gamma   90.00
#
_symmetry.space_group_name_H-M   'P 1'
#
loop_
_entity.id
_entity.type
_entity.pdbx_description
1 polymer ?
#
loop_
_entity_poly.entity_id
_entity_poly.type
_entity_poly.pdbx_seq_one_letter_code
_entity_poly.pdbx_strand_id
1 'polypeptide(L)'
;MHVQTMTALAWVALGACLCSIAQAQGIYSCVDGKGRKITADRPIAECIDRPQREINPSGTVKRVVGPSLTAQERAAQEQKDKAAAEVRAREAEEKRRDRALLLRYPSRAVHDKERAEALDQIDVVIKAASKRTTELAGQRKAIDADFEFYKSDPAKAPASLKRRLEENDSSVAVQKRFIADQDAEKKRVNMRFDEELVKLNQLWAMGGAVPAAAAAPTGRK
;
A
#
# COMPACT_ATOMS: atom_id res chain seq x y z
N MET A 1 -10.80 -48.09 -15.27
CA MET A 1 -9.70 -48.17 -16.26
C MET A 1 -8.53 -47.37 -15.68
N HIS A 2 -7.67 -47.96 -14.85
CA HIS A 2 -6.27 -48.33 -15.20
C HIS A 2 -5.65 -47.35 -16.21
N VAL A 3 -4.58 -46.62 -15.90
CA VAL A 3 -3.21 -47.16 -15.81
C VAL A 3 -2.31 -46.30 -14.89
N GLN A 4 -1.50 -46.99 -14.08
CA GLN A 4 -0.36 -46.51 -13.28
C GLN A 4 0.85 -46.19 -14.18
N THR A 5 1.70 -45.24 -13.77
CA THR A 5 3.16 -45.38 -13.93
C THR A 5 3.89 -44.73 -12.76
N MET A 6 4.47 -45.57 -11.91
CA MET A 6 5.49 -45.20 -10.92
C MET A 6 6.84 -45.06 -11.63
N THR A 7 7.62 -44.04 -11.29
CA THR A 7 9.06 -44.01 -11.55
C THR A 7 9.77 -43.71 -10.23
N ALA A 8 10.36 -44.75 -9.66
CA ALA A 8 11.27 -44.69 -8.54
C ALA A 8 12.68 -44.34 -9.06
N LEU A 9 13.32 -43.34 -8.44
CA LEU A 9 14.76 -43.12 -8.53
C LEU A 9 15.31 -43.15 -7.10
N ALA A 10 15.90 -44.29 -6.77
CA ALA A 10 16.79 -44.49 -5.63
C ALA A 10 18.23 -44.05 -6.00
N TRP A 11 19.14 -44.14 -5.03
CA TRP A 11 20.62 -43.96 -5.09
C TRP A 11 21.07 -42.52 -4.73
N VAL A 12 21.94 -42.23 -3.75
CA VAL A 12 22.85 -42.99 -2.88
C VAL A 12 23.04 -42.21 -1.57
N ALA A 13 22.99 -42.89 -0.42
CA ALA A 13 23.44 -42.36 0.85
C ALA A 13 24.97 -42.46 0.94
N LEU A 14 25.67 -41.33 0.92
CA LEU A 14 27.10 -41.26 1.21
C LEU A 14 27.28 -40.82 2.68
N GLY A 15 27.68 -41.77 3.53
CA GLY A 15 27.98 -41.53 4.93
C GLY A 15 29.24 -40.67 5.07
N ALA A 16 29.05 -39.41 5.48
CA ALA A 16 30.14 -38.52 5.84
C ALA A 16 30.61 -38.83 7.28
N CYS A 17 31.89 -39.20 7.38
CA CYS A 17 32.62 -39.39 8.63
C CYS A 17 32.62 -38.09 9.45
N LEU A 18 31.91 -38.08 10.58
CA LEU A 18 31.96 -37.00 11.56
C LEU A 18 33.27 -37.13 12.35
N CYS A 19 34.36 -36.59 11.83
CA CYS A 19 35.50 -36.23 12.66
C CYS A 19 35.07 -35.07 13.55
N SER A 20 34.82 -35.35 14.83
CA SER A 20 34.67 -34.34 15.88
C SER A 20 35.98 -33.54 15.97
N ILE A 21 36.01 -32.39 15.32
CA ILE A 21 37.07 -31.41 15.46
C ILE A 21 37.00 -30.93 16.92
N ALA A 22 37.96 -31.34 17.74
CA ALA A 22 38.12 -30.78 19.08
C ALA A 22 38.37 -29.27 18.91
N GLN A 23 37.33 -28.46 19.13
CA GLN A 23 37.50 -27.01 19.15
C GLN A 23 38.46 -26.69 20.28
N ALA A 24 39.62 -26.10 19.96
CA ALA A 24 40.57 -25.62 20.95
C ALA A 24 39.84 -24.66 21.90
N GLN A 25 39.55 -25.13 23.12
CA GLN A 25 38.80 -24.35 24.11
C GLN A 25 39.76 -23.33 24.73
N GLY A 26 39.45 -22.04 24.56
CA GLY A 26 40.20 -20.96 25.20
C GLY A 26 39.82 -20.85 26.67
N ILE A 27 40.79 -20.59 27.54
CA ILE A 27 40.55 -20.40 28.98
C ILE A 27 40.16 -18.95 29.23
N TYR A 28 38.98 -18.71 29.80
CA TYR A 28 38.54 -17.39 30.23
C TYR A 28 39.13 -17.07 31.59
N SER A 29 39.64 -15.84 31.77
CA SER A 29 40.15 -15.35 33.04
C SER A 29 39.65 -13.94 33.34
N CYS A 30 39.22 -13.72 34.58
CA CYS A 30 38.80 -12.42 35.09
C CYS A 30 39.20 -12.24 36.56
N VAL A 31 39.04 -11.01 37.06
CA VAL A 31 39.17 -10.69 38.48
C VAL A 31 37.79 -10.27 39.00
N ASP A 32 37.29 -10.95 40.03
CA ASP A 32 35.99 -10.68 40.64
C ASP A 32 36.00 -9.35 41.43
N GLY A 33 34.83 -8.89 41.88
CA GLY A 33 34.71 -7.67 42.70
C GLY A 33 35.41 -7.74 44.07
N LYS A 34 35.90 -8.92 44.48
CA LYS A 34 36.64 -9.15 45.72
C LYS A 34 38.16 -9.28 45.49
N GLY A 35 38.62 -9.06 44.26
CA GLY A 35 40.03 -9.14 43.87
C GLY A 35 40.55 -10.55 43.62
N ARG A 36 39.70 -11.57 43.55
CA ARG A 36 40.11 -12.96 43.28
C ARG A 36 40.15 -13.23 41.79
N LYS A 37 41.20 -13.92 41.33
CA LYS A 37 41.34 -14.36 39.93
C LYS A 37 40.53 -15.63 39.71
N ILE A 38 39.59 -15.59 38.77
CA ILE A 38 38.77 -16.74 38.36
C ILE A 38 39.25 -17.16 36.96
N THR A 39 39.33 -18.48 36.74
CA THR A 39 39.63 -19.08 35.44
C THR A 39 38.63 -20.18 35.15
N ALA A 40 38.11 -20.23 33.94
CA ALA A 40 37.18 -21.28 33.51
C ALA A 40 37.31 -21.54 32.01
N ASP A 41 37.00 -22.75 31.57
CA ASP A 41 36.99 -23.13 30.15
C ASP A 41 35.76 -22.57 29.39
N ARG A 42 34.89 -21.84 30.10
CA ARG A 42 33.66 -21.19 29.60
C ARG A 42 33.56 -19.76 30.12
N PRO A 43 32.78 -18.87 29.48
CA PRO A 43 32.55 -17.51 29.98
C PRO A 43 32.10 -17.49 31.44
N ILE A 44 32.73 -16.63 32.24
CA ILE A 44 32.56 -16.59 33.70
C ILE A 44 31.36 -15.68 34.03
N ALA A 45 30.24 -16.26 34.45
CA ALA A 45 29.01 -15.52 34.74
C ALA A 45 29.19 -14.45 35.86
N GLU A 46 30.08 -14.71 36.81
CA GLU A 46 30.41 -13.81 37.93
C GLU A 46 31.18 -12.55 37.50
N CYS A 47 31.71 -12.53 36.27
CA CYS A 47 32.45 -11.42 35.69
C CYS A 47 31.78 -10.88 34.43
N ILE A 48 30.45 -11.06 34.28
CA ILE A 48 29.74 -10.66 33.07
C ILE A 48 29.61 -9.12 32.95
N ASP A 49 29.76 -8.41 34.06
CA ASP A 49 29.82 -6.96 34.22
C ASP A 49 31.22 -6.37 33.95
N ARG A 50 32.23 -7.22 33.65
CA ARG A 50 33.65 -6.86 33.60
C ARG A 50 34.36 -7.46 32.37
N PRO A 51 35.51 -6.92 31.98
CA PRO A 51 36.31 -7.51 30.92
C PRO A 51 36.91 -8.86 31.33
N GLN A 52 36.67 -9.90 30.53
CA GLN A 52 37.27 -11.23 30.66
C GLN A 52 38.32 -11.42 29.57
N ARG A 53 39.46 -12.04 29.88
CA ARG A 53 40.49 -12.38 28.90
C ARG A 53 40.31 -13.82 28.46
N GLU A 54 40.06 -14.05 27.18
CA GLU A 54 40.13 -15.38 26.55
C GLU A 54 41.60 -15.66 26.22
N ILE A 55 42.16 -16.70 26.81
CA ILE A 55 43.57 -17.09 26.70
C ILE A 55 43.65 -18.35 25.83
N ASN A 56 44.56 -18.35 24.85
CA ASN A 56 44.83 -19.52 24.02
C ASN A 56 45.55 -20.61 24.83
N PRO A 57 45.53 -21.88 24.37
CA PRO A 57 46.33 -22.95 24.97
C PRO A 57 47.83 -22.63 25.06
N SER A 58 48.34 -21.72 24.22
CA SER A 58 49.72 -21.21 24.24
C SER A 58 50.00 -20.19 25.36
N GLY A 59 49.01 -19.85 26.21
CA GLY A 59 49.14 -18.86 27.28
C GLY A 59 49.03 -17.40 26.83
N THR A 60 48.93 -17.13 25.53
CA THR A 60 48.76 -15.78 24.98
C THR A 60 47.30 -15.34 25.04
N VAL A 61 47.04 -14.06 25.33
CA VAL A 61 45.67 -13.50 25.28
C VAL A 61 45.18 -13.50 23.84
N LYS A 62 44.13 -14.27 23.57
CA LYS A 62 43.47 -14.33 22.27
C LYS A 62 42.59 -13.10 22.04
N ARG A 63 41.79 -12.74 23.04
CA ARG A 63 40.84 -11.61 22.99
C ARG A 63 40.42 -11.18 24.39
N VAL A 64 40.03 -9.92 24.55
CA VAL A 64 39.34 -9.42 25.75
C VAL A 64 37.84 -9.30 25.43
N VAL A 65 37.02 -10.05 26.15
CA VAL A 65 35.54 -10.00 26.11
C VAL A 65 35.09 -8.91 27.06
N GLY A 66 34.51 -7.82 26.55
CA GLY A 66 33.97 -6.74 27.38
C GLY A 66 32.70 -7.15 28.15
N PRO A 67 32.21 -6.31 29.07
CA PRO A 67 30.96 -6.53 29.79
C PRO A 67 29.80 -6.81 28.82
N SER A 68 28.96 -7.79 29.12
CA SER A 68 27.72 -7.96 28.36
C SER A 68 26.78 -6.80 28.70
N LEU A 69 26.12 -6.24 27.69
CA LEU A 69 25.06 -5.25 27.91
C LEU A 69 24.06 -5.78 28.95
N THR A 70 23.74 -4.96 29.94
CA THR A 70 22.69 -5.26 30.91
C THR A 70 21.35 -5.48 30.21
N ALA A 71 20.39 -6.13 30.87
CA ALA A 71 19.07 -6.33 30.28
C ALA A 71 18.41 -5.01 29.84
N GLN A 72 18.61 -3.93 30.60
CA GLN A 72 18.11 -2.59 30.26
C GLN A 72 18.86 -1.97 29.07
N GLU A 73 20.18 -2.10 29.01
CA GLU A 73 20.97 -1.58 27.87
C GLU A 73 20.68 -2.35 26.58
N ARG A 74 20.50 -3.68 26.66
CA ARG A 74 20.03 -4.47 25.51
C ARG A 74 18.67 -4.03 25.04
N ALA A 75 17.72 -3.86 25.97
CA ALA A 75 16.38 -3.37 25.62
C ALA A 75 16.45 -1.98 24.98
N ALA A 76 17.26 -1.06 25.51
CA ALA A 76 17.44 0.28 24.94
C ALA A 76 18.07 0.22 23.53
N GLN A 77 19.05 -0.65 23.30
CA GLN A 77 19.67 -0.84 21.99
C GLN A 77 18.68 -1.44 20.99
N GLU A 78 17.93 -2.47 21.40
CA GLU A 78 16.88 -3.07 20.56
C GLU A 78 15.80 -2.04 20.16
N GLN A 79 15.39 -1.15 21.07
CA GLN A 79 14.44 -0.09 20.75
C GLN A 79 15.02 0.92 19.75
N LYS A 80 16.29 1.30 19.89
CA LYS A 80 16.98 2.16 18.91
C LYS A 80 17.09 1.49 17.55
N ASP A 81 17.45 0.20 17.52
CA ASP A 81 17.60 -0.55 16.28
C ASP A 81 16.25 -0.76 15.58
N LYS A 82 15.18 -1.02 16.35
CA LYS A 82 13.80 -1.07 15.83
C LYS A 82 13.40 0.27 15.22
N ALA A 83 13.59 1.39 15.94
CA ALA A 83 13.28 2.71 15.41
C ALA A 83 14.07 3.02 14.13
N ALA A 84 15.37 2.71 14.09
CA ALA A 84 16.20 2.90 12.90
C ALA A 84 15.80 1.98 11.74
N ALA A 85 15.34 0.76 12.02
CA ALA A 85 14.81 -0.16 11.02
C ALA A 85 13.47 0.34 10.46
N GLU A 86 12.59 0.88 11.30
CA GLU A 86 11.31 1.47 10.88
C GLU A 86 11.52 2.68 9.96
N VAL A 87 12.47 3.56 10.27
CA VAL A 87 12.82 4.71 9.40
C VAL A 87 13.32 4.22 8.05
N ARG A 88 14.27 3.27 8.02
CA ARG A 88 14.77 2.69 6.77
C ARG A 88 13.68 1.99 5.96
N ALA A 89 12.75 1.30 6.64
CA ALA A 89 11.62 0.65 6.00
C ALA A 89 10.66 1.67 5.36
N ARG A 90 10.37 2.80 6.04
CA ARG A 90 9.56 3.89 5.49
C ARG A 90 10.20 4.52 4.25
N GLU A 91 11.49 4.82 4.30
CA GLU A 91 12.21 5.37 3.14
C GLU A 91 12.25 4.41 1.94
N ALA A 92 12.43 3.11 2.20
CA ALA A 92 12.41 2.10 1.15
C ALA A 92 11.01 1.97 0.52
N GLU A 93 9.96 2.06 1.34
CA GLU A 93 8.57 2.04 0.89
C GLU A 93 8.24 3.26 0.03
N GLU A 94 8.66 4.45 0.45
CA GLU A 94 8.47 5.68 -0.33
C GLU A 94 9.18 5.59 -1.68
N LYS A 95 10.44 5.12 -1.72
CA LYS A 95 11.17 4.90 -2.98
C LYS A 95 10.46 3.89 -3.89
N ARG A 96 9.88 2.84 -3.31
CA ARG A 96 9.12 1.83 -4.05
C ARG A 96 7.86 2.43 -4.66
N ARG A 97 7.11 3.22 -3.89
CA ARG A 97 5.90 3.92 -4.34
C ARG A 97 6.21 4.93 -5.44
N ASP A 98 7.28 5.70 -5.29
CA ASP A 98 7.70 6.70 -6.28
C ASP A 98 8.11 6.05 -7.61
N ARG A 99 8.84 4.92 -7.56
CA ARG A 99 9.16 4.12 -8.76
C ARG A 99 7.92 3.56 -9.43
N ALA A 100 6.94 3.07 -8.66
CA ALA A 100 5.69 2.56 -9.20
C ALA A 100 4.88 3.66 -9.90
N LEU A 101 4.83 4.88 -9.33
CA LEU A 101 4.19 6.04 -9.96
C LEU A 101 4.85 6.42 -11.29
N LEU A 102 6.18 6.50 -11.33
CA LEU A 102 6.91 6.79 -12.56
C LEU A 102 6.74 5.73 -13.65
N LEU A 103 6.66 4.45 -13.26
CA LEU A 103 6.44 3.37 -14.21
C LEU A 103 5.03 3.43 -14.83
N ARG A 104 4.02 3.75 -14.02
CA ARG A 104 2.64 3.92 -14.50
C ARG A 104 2.48 5.17 -15.34
N TYR A 105 3.05 6.28 -14.88
CA TYR A 105 2.94 7.59 -15.53
C TYR A 105 4.32 8.11 -15.92
N PRO A 106 4.88 7.61 -17.03
CA PRO A 106 6.20 8.05 -17.50
C PRO A 106 6.20 9.50 -18.02
N SER A 107 5.03 10.05 -18.34
CA SER A 107 4.89 11.45 -18.79
C SER A 107 3.53 12.04 -18.44
N ARG A 108 3.46 13.37 -18.49
CA ARG A 108 2.22 14.13 -18.28
C ARG A 108 1.08 13.69 -19.21
N ALA A 109 1.40 13.40 -20.47
CA ALA A 109 0.41 12.98 -21.46
C ALA A 109 -0.27 11.67 -21.08
N VAL A 110 0.47 10.70 -20.50
CA VAL A 110 -0.10 9.43 -20.04
C VAL A 110 -1.04 9.65 -18.86
N HIS A 111 -0.61 10.45 -17.88
CA HIS A 111 -1.44 10.81 -16.73
C HIS A 111 -2.73 11.52 -17.13
N ASP A 112 -2.64 12.54 -18.00
CA ASP A 112 -3.81 13.29 -18.45
C ASP A 112 -4.78 12.45 -19.28
N LYS A 113 -4.25 11.49 -20.05
CA LYS A 113 -5.06 10.51 -20.78
C LYS A 113 -5.85 9.60 -19.83
N GLU A 114 -5.18 9.00 -18.83
CA GLU A 114 -5.87 8.17 -17.84
C GLU A 114 -6.91 8.96 -17.04
N ARG A 115 -6.61 10.23 -16.73
CA ARG A 115 -7.58 11.14 -16.11
C ARG A 115 -8.81 11.31 -16.99
N ALA A 116 -8.62 11.62 -18.27
CA ALA A 116 -9.73 11.81 -19.20
C ALA A 116 -10.58 10.54 -19.33
N GLU A 117 -9.96 9.37 -19.46
CA GLU A 117 -10.66 8.08 -19.53
C GLU A 117 -11.47 7.77 -18.26
N ALA A 118 -10.90 8.05 -17.07
CA ALA A 118 -11.61 7.86 -15.81
C ALA A 118 -12.83 8.82 -15.68
N LEU A 119 -12.69 10.07 -16.11
CA LEU A 119 -13.78 11.05 -16.09
C LEU A 119 -14.86 10.73 -17.12
N ASP A 120 -14.49 10.24 -18.30
CA ASP A 120 -15.44 9.87 -19.36
C ASP A 120 -16.37 8.74 -18.90
N GLN A 121 -15.86 7.74 -18.17
CA GLN A 121 -16.69 6.67 -17.60
C GLN A 121 -17.77 7.21 -16.66
N ILE A 122 -17.43 8.20 -15.82
CA ILE A 122 -18.40 8.86 -14.93
C ILE A 122 -19.40 9.68 -15.73
N ASP A 123 -18.93 10.40 -16.75
CA ASP A 123 -19.76 11.24 -17.61
C ASP A 123 -20.79 10.43 -18.41
N VAL A 124 -20.42 9.23 -18.88
CA VAL A 124 -21.36 8.29 -19.52
C VAL A 124 -22.50 7.91 -18.56
N VAL A 125 -22.18 7.65 -17.30
CA VAL A 125 -23.17 7.27 -16.27
C VAL A 125 -24.09 8.46 -15.94
N ILE A 126 -23.53 9.66 -15.75
CA ILE A 126 -24.30 10.90 -15.54
C ILE A 126 -25.23 11.17 -16.72
N LYS A 127 -24.74 11.00 -17.94
CA LYS A 127 -25.52 11.21 -19.16
C LYS A 127 -26.71 10.24 -19.25
N ALA A 128 -26.52 8.99 -18.86
CA ALA A 128 -27.60 8.00 -18.81
C ALA A 128 -28.69 8.39 -17.80
N ALA A 129 -28.31 8.79 -16.58
CA ALA A 129 -29.25 9.26 -15.56
C ALA A 129 -29.95 10.58 -15.96
N SER A 130 -29.22 11.48 -16.62
CA SER A 130 -29.79 12.72 -17.15
C SER A 130 -30.83 12.44 -18.23
N LYS A 131 -30.55 11.53 -19.16
CA LYS A 131 -31.54 11.07 -20.16
C LYS A 131 -32.78 10.51 -19.49
N ARG A 132 -32.61 9.69 -18.44
CA ARG A 132 -33.75 9.15 -17.67
C ARG A 132 -34.59 10.26 -17.03
N THR A 133 -33.95 11.31 -16.53
CA THR A 133 -34.64 12.47 -15.98
C THR A 133 -35.47 13.19 -17.05
N THR A 134 -34.95 13.32 -18.28
CA THR A 134 -35.71 13.87 -19.42
C THR A 134 -36.93 13.02 -19.75
N GLU A 135 -36.79 11.68 -19.76
CA GLU A 135 -37.92 10.77 -19.98
C GLU A 135 -38.99 10.92 -18.89
N LEU A 136 -38.59 10.98 -17.63
CA LEU A 136 -39.49 11.19 -16.48
C LEU A 136 -40.21 12.54 -16.56
N ALA A 137 -39.54 13.59 -17.04
CA ALA A 137 -40.18 14.89 -17.28
C ALA A 137 -41.24 14.82 -18.39
N GLY A 138 -41.02 13.98 -19.43
CA GLY A 138 -42.04 13.69 -20.43
C GLY A 138 -43.26 12.98 -19.84
N GLN A 139 -43.02 11.97 -18.99
CA GLN A 139 -44.10 11.28 -18.27
C GLN A 139 -44.87 12.22 -17.33
N ARG A 140 -44.16 13.14 -16.66
CA ARG A 140 -44.76 14.15 -15.79
C ARG A 140 -45.74 15.03 -16.54
N LYS A 141 -45.39 15.50 -17.74
CA LYS A 141 -46.31 16.29 -18.59
C LYS A 141 -47.58 15.53 -18.95
N ALA A 142 -47.47 14.24 -19.24
CA ALA A 142 -48.65 13.40 -19.53
C ALA A 142 -49.53 13.22 -18.28
N ILE A 143 -48.93 13.02 -17.11
CA ILE A 143 -49.64 12.96 -15.82
C ILE A 143 -50.34 14.30 -15.54
N ASP A 144 -49.63 15.42 -15.70
CA ASP A 144 -50.20 16.76 -15.48
C ASP A 144 -51.38 17.02 -16.44
N ALA A 145 -51.30 16.57 -17.70
CA ALA A 145 -52.42 16.63 -18.64
C ALA A 145 -53.64 15.82 -18.19
N ASP A 146 -53.45 14.62 -17.61
CA ASP A 146 -54.54 13.83 -17.02
C ASP A 146 -55.15 14.56 -15.80
N PHE A 147 -54.34 15.32 -15.06
CA PHE A 147 -54.78 16.12 -13.90
C PHE A 147 -55.57 17.37 -14.28
N GLU A 148 -55.48 17.87 -15.52
CA GLU A 148 -56.23 19.03 -16.01
C GLU A 148 -57.74 18.90 -15.78
N PHE A 149 -58.28 17.68 -15.91
CA PHE A 149 -59.69 17.39 -15.67
C PHE A 149 -60.11 17.59 -14.21
N TYR A 150 -59.17 17.52 -13.27
CA TYR A 150 -59.39 17.62 -11.82
C TYR A 150 -58.87 18.94 -11.23
N LYS A 151 -58.53 19.94 -12.06
CA LYS A 151 -57.94 21.21 -11.60
C LYS A 151 -58.74 21.95 -10.53
N SER A 152 -60.07 21.92 -10.63
CA SER A 152 -60.96 22.57 -9.66
C SER A 152 -61.03 21.85 -8.32
N ASP A 153 -60.76 20.54 -8.29
CA ASP A 153 -60.75 19.72 -7.09
C ASP A 153 -59.79 18.52 -7.24
N PRO A 154 -58.48 18.73 -6.99
CA PRO A 154 -57.47 17.67 -7.14
C PRO A 154 -57.69 16.48 -6.20
N ALA A 155 -58.49 16.64 -5.13
CA ALA A 155 -58.81 15.56 -4.21
C ALA A 155 -59.68 14.48 -4.88
N LYS A 156 -60.45 14.83 -5.92
CA LYS A 156 -61.28 13.90 -6.70
C LYS A 156 -60.52 13.10 -7.75
N ALA A 157 -59.24 13.42 -7.99
CA ALA A 157 -58.42 12.64 -8.92
C ALA A 157 -58.35 11.16 -8.49
N PRO A 158 -58.45 10.20 -9.43
CA PRO A 158 -58.35 8.77 -9.14
C PRO A 158 -57.08 8.42 -8.36
N ALA A 159 -57.18 7.47 -7.44
CA ALA A 159 -56.03 7.01 -6.65
C ALA A 159 -54.86 6.53 -7.53
N SER A 160 -55.16 5.90 -8.67
CA SER A 160 -54.16 5.48 -9.66
C SER A 160 -53.38 6.65 -10.26
N LEU A 161 -54.04 7.79 -10.51
CA LEU A 161 -53.41 8.98 -11.07
C LEU A 161 -52.50 9.67 -10.04
N LYS A 162 -52.94 9.78 -8.78
CA LYS A 162 -52.11 10.29 -7.68
C LYS A 162 -50.88 9.41 -7.44
N ARG A 163 -51.06 8.09 -7.44
CA ARG A 163 -49.95 7.14 -7.30
C ARG A 163 -48.94 7.24 -8.44
N ARG A 164 -49.39 7.40 -9.70
CA ARG A 164 -48.49 7.64 -10.85
C ARG A 164 -47.65 8.91 -10.67
N LEU A 165 -48.24 9.98 -10.15
CA LEU A 165 -47.52 11.23 -9.85
C LEU A 165 -46.45 11.00 -8.78
N GLU A 166 -46.82 10.36 -7.66
CA GLU A 166 -45.90 10.04 -6.56
C GLU A 166 -44.73 9.15 -7.01
N GLU A 167 -45.01 8.11 -7.82
CA GLU A 167 -44.00 7.21 -8.40
C GLU A 167 -43.04 7.96 -9.35
N ASN A 168 -43.55 8.88 -10.17
CA ASN A 168 -42.73 9.72 -11.04
C ASN A 168 -41.84 10.65 -10.21
N ASP A 169 -42.40 11.34 -9.22
CA ASP A 169 -41.67 12.28 -8.36
C ASP A 169 -40.58 11.58 -7.55
N SER A 170 -40.88 10.40 -6.99
CA SER A 170 -39.91 9.54 -6.33
C SER A 170 -38.80 9.11 -7.28
N SER A 171 -39.14 8.68 -8.49
CA SER A 171 -38.17 8.29 -9.52
C SER A 171 -37.25 9.46 -9.90
N VAL A 172 -37.80 10.67 -10.07
CA VAL A 172 -37.02 11.87 -10.36
C VAL A 172 -36.08 12.20 -9.20
N ALA A 173 -36.56 12.11 -7.95
CA ALA A 173 -35.74 12.37 -6.77
C ALA A 173 -34.55 11.40 -6.68
N VAL A 174 -34.76 10.12 -6.98
CA VAL A 174 -33.69 9.11 -7.04
C VAL A 174 -32.66 9.46 -8.11
N GLN A 175 -33.09 9.78 -9.34
CA GLN A 175 -32.17 10.15 -10.42
C GLN A 175 -31.35 11.40 -10.08
N LYS A 176 -31.98 12.42 -9.48
CA LYS A 176 -31.29 13.66 -9.07
C LYS A 176 -30.22 13.41 -8.01
N ARG A 177 -30.53 12.58 -7.00
CA ARG A 177 -29.56 12.19 -5.97
C ARG A 177 -28.39 11.43 -6.58
N PHE A 178 -28.69 10.46 -7.45
CA PHE A 178 -27.67 9.69 -8.14
C PHE A 178 -26.73 10.57 -8.98
N ILE A 179 -27.26 11.53 -9.74
CA ILE A 179 -26.44 12.49 -10.51
C ILE A 179 -25.55 13.30 -9.56
N ALA A 180 -26.09 13.81 -8.46
CA ALA A 180 -25.31 14.57 -7.48
C ALA A 180 -24.16 13.73 -6.86
N ASP A 181 -24.41 12.45 -6.59
CA ASP A 181 -23.38 11.53 -6.09
C ASP A 181 -22.28 11.27 -7.13
N GLN A 182 -22.65 11.13 -8.41
CA GLN A 182 -21.69 10.98 -9.51
C GLN A 182 -20.88 12.26 -9.75
N ASP A 183 -21.50 13.45 -9.64
CA ASP A 183 -20.79 14.73 -9.71
C ASP A 183 -19.78 14.89 -8.55
N ALA A 184 -20.15 14.43 -7.35
CA ALA A 184 -19.25 14.39 -6.22
C ALA A 184 -18.08 13.40 -6.46
N GLU A 185 -18.35 12.25 -7.06
CA GLU A 185 -17.30 11.30 -7.47
C GLU A 185 -16.37 11.90 -8.52
N LYS A 186 -16.92 12.58 -9.53
CA LYS A 186 -16.13 13.29 -10.55
C LYS A 186 -15.17 14.29 -9.91
N LYS A 187 -15.62 15.01 -8.88
CA LYS A 187 -14.76 15.92 -8.09
C LYS A 187 -13.69 15.17 -7.31
N ARG A 188 -14.04 14.06 -6.63
CA ARG A 188 -13.07 13.22 -5.90
C ARG A 188 -11.99 12.67 -6.82
N VAL A 189 -12.36 12.15 -7.98
CA VAL A 189 -11.42 11.65 -8.99
C VAL A 189 -10.50 12.75 -9.47
N ASN A 190 -11.04 13.94 -9.79
CA ASN A 190 -10.20 15.08 -10.16
C ASN A 190 -9.19 15.44 -9.08
N MET A 191 -9.61 15.60 -7.82
CA MET A 191 -8.71 15.94 -6.71
C MET A 191 -7.60 14.90 -6.54
N ARG A 192 -7.93 13.60 -6.63
CA ARG A 192 -6.92 12.53 -6.54
C ARG A 192 -5.87 12.64 -7.65
N PHE A 193 -6.30 12.88 -8.89
CA PHE A 193 -5.37 13.09 -10.00
C PHE A 193 -4.55 14.38 -9.85
N ASP A 194 -5.12 15.44 -9.27
CA ASP A 194 -4.37 16.68 -9.00
C ASP A 194 -3.30 16.46 -7.91
N GLU A 195 -3.62 15.74 -6.83
CA GLU A 195 -2.66 15.38 -5.78
C GLU A 195 -1.54 14.47 -6.31
N GLU A 196 -1.89 13.47 -7.13
CA GLU A 196 -0.93 12.58 -7.79
C GLU A 196 -0.01 13.35 -8.74
N LEU A 197 -0.57 14.30 -9.49
CA LEU A 197 0.17 15.16 -10.41
C LEU A 197 1.20 16.04 -9.69
N VAL A 198 0.91 16.55 -8.49
CA VAL A 198 1.89 17.32 -7.69
C VAL A 198 3.14 16.49 -7.43
N LYS A 199 2.97 15.24 -7.01
CA LYS A 199 4.09 14.32 -6.74
C LYS A 199 4.80 13.93 -8.03
N LEU A 200 4.07 13.61 -9.10
CA LEU A 200 4.66 13.26 -10.40
C LEU A 200 5.49 14.40 -10.99
N ASN A 201 5.04 15.65 -10.89
CA ASN A 201 5.81 16.81 -11.35
C ASN A 201 7.17 16.91 -10.66
N GLN A 202 7.24 16.63 -9.36
CA GLN A 202 8.51 16.58 -8.62
C GLN A 202 9.38 15.42 -9.11
N LEU A 203 8.80 14.23 -9.27
CA LEU A 203 9.52 13.03 -9.70
C LEU A 203 10.07 13.15 -11.13
N TRP A 204 9.31 13.70 -12.07
CA TRP A 204 9.78 13.97 -13.44
C TRP A 204 10.88 15.03 -13.45
N ALA A 205 10.76 16.09 -12.64
CA ALA A 205 11.80 17.11 -12.53
C ALA A 205 13.12 16.55 -11.96
N MET A 206 13.05 15.62 -11.00
CA MET A 206 14.21 14.95 -10.41
C MET A 206 14.81 13.84 -11.30
N GLY A 207 13.97 13.15 -12.07
CA GLY A 207 14.35 12.01 -12.93
C GLY A 207 14.92 12.41 -14.30
N GLY A 208 14.73 13.67 -14.72
CA GLY A 208 15.35 14.23 -15.92
C GLY A 208 14.43 15.20 -16.64
N ALA A 209 14.97 16.39 -16.96
CA ALA A 209 14.42 17.22 -18.02
C ALA A 209 14.30 16.38 -19.31
N VAL A 210 13.08 16.01 -19.66
CA VAL A 210 12.70 15.89 -21.07
C VAL A 210 11.44 16.75 -21.24
N PRO A 211 11.62 18.01 -21.65
CA PRO A 211 10.49 18.79 -22.12
C PRO A 211 10.11 18.22 -23.48
N ALA A 212 8.86 17.81 -23.62
CA ALA A 212 8.20 17.80 -24.92
C ALA A 212 6.80 18.39 -24.73
N ALA A 213 6.80 19.68 -24.42
CA ALA A 213 5.68 20.54 -24.75
C ALA A 213 5.60 20.67 -26.28
N ALA A 214 4.37 20.63 -26.78
CA ALA A 214 3.93 21.14 -28.08
C ALA A 214 4.52 20.50 -29.35
N ALA A 215 3.87 19.43 -29.82
CA ALA A 215 3.67 19.23 -31.25
C ALA A 215 2.22 19.62 -31.59
N ALA A 216 2.01 20.90 -31.91
CA ALA A 216 0.78 21.36 -32.54
C ALA A 216 0.66 20.74 -33.94
N PRO A 217 -0.55 20.36 -34.41
CA PRO A 217 -0.71 19.89 -35.78
C PRO A 217 -0.58 21.09 -36.74
N THR A 218 0.53 21.14 -37.46
CA THR A 218 0.65 21.99 -38.65
C THR A 218 -0.24 21.41 -39.73
N GLY A 219 -1.31 22.14 -40.05
CA GLY A 219 -2.15 21.87 -41.19
C GLY A 219 -1.31 21.76 -42.46
N ARG A 220 -1.67 20.79 -43.31
CA ARG A 220 -1.18 20.71 -44.68
C ARG A 220 -2.41 20.63 -45.60
N LYS A 221 -2.42 21.62 -46.50
CA LYS A 221 -3.25 21.92 -47.67
C LYS A 221 -4.22 20.85 -48.16
#